data_AF-A0AA95N1T9-F1
#
_entry.id   AF-A0AA95N1T9-F1
#
_cell.length_a   1.000
_cell.length_b   1.000
_cell.length_c   1.000
_cell.angle_alpha   90.00
_cell.angle_beta   90.00
_cell.angle_gamma   90.00
#
_symmetry.space_group_name_H-M   'P 1'
#
loop_
_entity.id
_entity.type
_entity.pdbx_description
1 polymer ?
#
loop_
_entity_poly.entity_id
_entity_poly.type
_entity_poly.pdbx_seq_one_letter_code
_entity_poly.pdbx_strand_id
1 'polypeptide(L)' 'MAAQYPEVLASVPCYCGCYAEDGHESNLDCFIDSFGDDMQVTEWDSMGIS' A
#
# COMPACT_ATOMS: atom_id res chain seq x y z
N MET A 1 -9.24 -5.02 -7.99
CA MET A 1 -8.93 -4.20 -6.81
C MET A 1 -7.56 -4.63 -6.30
N ALA A 2 -6.72 -3.67 -5.94
CA ALA A 2 -5.30 -3.86 -5.63
C ALA A 2 -5.05 -4.89 -4.51
N ALA A 3 -6.02 -5.03 -3.59
CA ALA A 3 -5.98 -5.96 -2.46
C ALA A 3 -5.76 -7.45 -2.81
N GLN A 4 -6.02 -7.87 -4.05
CA GLN A 4 -5.85 -9.26 -4.47
C GLN A 4 -4.41 -9.62 -4.87
N TYR A 5 -3.53 -8.62 -5.05
CA TYR A 5 -2.17 -8.82 -5.58
C TYR A 5 -1.15 -7.89 -4.87
N PRO A 6 -0.99 -7.98 -3.53
CA PRO A 6 -0.04 -7.15 -2.78
C PRO A 6 1.41 -7.26 -3.29
N GLU A 7 1.83 -8.43 -3.77
CA GLU A 7 3.16 -8.66 -4.33
C GLU A 7 3.43 -7.82 -5.58
N VAL A 8 2.39 -7.55 -6.37
CA VAL A 8 2.50 -6.67 -7.53
C VAL A 8 2.72 -5.24 -7.07
N LEU A 9 1.97 -4.79 -6.06
CA LEU A 9 2.14 -3.44 -5.49
C LEU A 9 3.55 -3.24 -4.93
N ALA A 10 4.11 -4.25 -4.26
CA ALA A 10 5.48 -4.24 -3.74
C ALA A 10 6.55 -4.11 -4.84
N SER A 11 6.28 -4.65 -6.02
CA SER A 11 7.24 -4.70 -7.13
C SER A 11 7.30 -3.43 -7.98
N VAL A 12 6.32 -2.53 -7.84
CA VAL A 12 6.17 -1.34 -8.67
C VAL A 12 6.68 -0.11 -7.93
N PRO A 13 7.53 0.73 -8.56
CA PRO A 13 7.93 2.00 -7.95
C PRO A 13 6.75 2.96 -7.79
N CYS A 14 6.70 3.67 -6.66
CA CYS A 14 5.65 4.64 -6.35
C CYS A 14 5.94 5.99 -6.99
N TYR A 15 4.94 6.56 -7.67
CA TYR A 15 5.03 7.89 -8.30
C TYR A 15 3.87 8.82 -7.91
N CYS A 16 3.14 8.50 -6.85
CA CYS A 16 1.98 9.28 -6.40
C CYS A 16 2.36 10.66 -5.84
N GLY A 17 3.63 10.86 -5.44
CA GLY A 17 4.11 12.12 -4.88
C GLY A 17 3.74 12.35 -3.40
N CYS A 18 3.05 11.40 -2.78
CA CYS A 18 2.57 11.47 -1.39
C CYS A 18 3.66 11.29 -0.31
N TYR A 19 4.92 10.99 -0.68
CA TYR A 19 6.01 10.87 0.30
C TYR A 19 6.14 12.09 1.21
N ALA A 20 5.99 13.30 0.67
CA ALA A 20 6.14 14.53 1.44
C ALA A 20 4.94 14.85 2.34
N GLU A 21 3.75 14.35 1.99
CA GLU A 21 2.49 14.67 2.67
C GLU A 21 2.11 13.58 3.69
N ASP A 22 2.22 12.31 3.28
CA ASP A 22 1.77 11.14 4.05
C ASP A 22 2.95 10.25 4.51
N GLY A 23 4.17 10.52 4.05
CA GLY A 23 5.35 9.74 4.44
C GLY A 23 5.50 8.39 3.73
N HIS A 24 4.67 8.10 2.72
CA HIS A 24 4.70 6.82 1.99
C HIS A 24 6.03 6.61 1.25
N GLU A 25 6.72 5.54 1.59
CA GLU A 25 8.04 5.17 1.07
C GLU A 25 7.93 4.20 -0.11
N SER A 26 6.82 3.48 -0.22
CA SER A 26 6.61 2.46 -1.26
C SER A 26 5.22 2.55 -1.89
N ASN A 27 5.03 1.80 -2.98
CA ASN A 27 3.73 1.71 -3.62
C ASN A 27 2.75 0.87 -2.79
N LEU A 28 3.21 0.01 -1.87
CA LEU A 28 2.34 -0.71 -0.94
C LEU A 28 1.63 0.26 0.02
N ASP A 29 2.35 1.26 0.51
CA ASP A 29 1.87 2.20 1.52
C ASP A 29 0.64 2.98 1.02
N CYS A 30 0.54 3.20 -0.31
CA CYS A 30 -0.63 3.85 -0.90
C CYS A 30 -1.93 3.04 -0.81
N PHE A 31 -1.84 1.72 -0.59
CA PHE A 31 -3.00 0.83 -0.63
C PHE A 31 -3.23 0.10 0.70
N ILE A 32 -2.25 0.06 1.59
CA ILE A 32 -2.31 -0.67 2.86
C ILE A 32 -2.21 0.32 4.00
N ASP A 33 -3.23 0.32 4.86
CA ASP A 33 -3.30 1.22 6.02
C ASP A 33 -2.57 0.60 7.23
N SER A 34 -2.69 -0.72 7.42
CA SER A 34 -2.00 -1.40 8.52
C SER A 34 -1.54 -2.82 8.20
N PHE A 35 -0.39 -3.16 8.79
CA PHE A 35 0.16 -4.50 8.87
C PHE A 35 0.07 -5.03 10.31
N GLY A 36 -0.36 -6.27 10.47
CA GLY A 36 -0.25 -7.06 11.68
C GLY A 36 1.07 -7.84 11.74
N ASP A 37 1.07 -8.93 12.52
CA ASP A 37 2.23 -9.81 12.64
C ASP A 37 2.66 -10.42 11.29
N ASP A 38 3.96 -10.67 11.13
CA ASP A 38 4.56 -11.29 9.94
C ASP A 38 4.19 -10.59 8.60
N MET A 39 4.01 -9.27 8.63
CA MET A 39 3.58 -8.46 7.47
C MET A 39 2.20 -8.87 6.91
N GLN A 40 1.34 -9.46 7.72
CA GLN A 40 -0.05 -9.68 7.33
C GLN A 40 -0.77 -8.35 7.15
N VAL A 41 -1.39 -8.12 5.99
CA VAL A 41 -2.25 -6.95 5.80
C VAL A 41 -3.52 -7.11 6.64
N THR A 42 -3.76 -6.18 7.55
CA THR A 42 -4.94 -6.17 8.44
C THR A 42 -5.99 -5.16 8.01
N GLU A 43 -5.58 -4.09 7.32
CA GLU A 43 -6.47 -3.04 6.82
C GLU A 43 -5.95 -2.47 5.49
N TRP A 44 -6.88 -2.14 4.60
CA TRP A 44 -6.58 -1.58 3.28
C TRP A 44 -7.08 -0.14 3.21
N ASP A 45 -6.29 0.72 2.57
CA ASP A 45 -6.73 2.06 2.23
C ASP A 45 -7.92 1.99 1.25
N SER A 46 -8.72 3.05 1.24
CA SER A 46 -9.77 3.28 0.25
C SER A 46 -9.30 3.10 -1.21
N MET A 47 -8.06 3.45 -1.52
CA MET A 47 -7.41 3.24 -2.82
C MET A 47 -7.24 1.74 -3.14
N GLY A 48 -7.15 0.87 -2.14
CA GLY A 48 -6.94 -0.58 -2.26
C GLY A 48 -8.20 -1.40 -2.52
N ILE A 49 -9.37 -0.87 -2.12
CA ILE A 49 -10.68 -1.54 -2.17
C ILE A 49 -11.56 -1.04 -3.33
N SER A 50 -11.21 0.05 -4.01
CA SER A 50 -11.95 0.55 -5.17
C SER A 50 -11.84 -0.31 -6.42
#